data_AF-A0A1I2NM37-F1
#
_entry.id   AF-A0A1I2NM37-F1
#
_cell.length_a   1.000
_cell.length_b   1.000
_cell.length_c   1.000
_cell.angle_alpha   90.00
_cell.angle_beta   90.00
_cell.angle_gamma   90.00
#
_symmetry.space_group_name_H-M   'P 1'
#
loop_
_entity.id
_entity.type
_entity.pdbx_description
1 polymer ?
#
loop_
_entity_poly.entity_id
_entity_poly.type
_entity_poly.pdbx_seq_one_letter_code
_entity_poly.pdbx_strand_id
1 'polypeptide(L)'
;MRGNLQIILKILFASWILGAFSCDSEQKSTESVEDSTYQLVKIDSFEVENFTQVLIRDYSSEEKRYLGYSMVEDEILEISESGEILKRVKKKGEGPGLYGNWNPIGLGFGPDGLRVAELPFEIYTYDSAYEVVYQQRIQSPLPIRTFGPMGKPPYFEHEDSTFFLVGPTNYLSAHYLIRDEEGRDTLQNFYKINIQNGDMKSVIPYQENSIYFESENIYQELMTKSFLIDEESDELLLLHSLEDEIEIYELPNLNLKRTIPINHRELLRYAPLPIETPGNDERVNKLRFMAGRNLDLIKIDANFYLLKYFTGVSEAEYQTRNENDALYSPLSDPDEQGILLIKNQKQLPFELPSIQGKILFGLDDGKFLVQEALNPEVEEEVTRFGIYQIQEN
;
A
#
# COMPACT_ATOMS: atom_id res chain seq x y z
N MET A 1 -24.60 7.24 -75.11
CA MET A 1 -25.04 8.63 -75.38
C MET A 1 -23.81 9.52 -75.30
N ARG A 2 -23.46 10.18 -76.40
CA ARG A 2 -22.21 10.92 -76.61
C ARG A 2 -22.29 12.33 -76.00
N GLY A 3 -21.17 12.78 -75.44
CA GLY A 3 -20.65 14.13 -75.68
C GLY A 3 -20.67 15.11 -74.51
N ASN A 4 -19.52 15.23 -73.83
CA ASN A 4 -19.10 16.47 -73.15
C ASN A 4 -18.53 17.45 -74.19
N LEU A 5 -18.81 18.76 -74.08
CA LEU A 5 -17.98 19.79 -74.71
C LEU A 5 -18.08 21.16 -74.01
N GLN A 6 -16.94 21.53 -73.40
CA GLN A 6 -16.25 22.84 -73.36
C GLN A 6 -16.96 24.09 -72.79
N ILE A 7 -16.52 24.65 -71.65
CA ILE A 7 -15.36 25.57 -71.41
C ILE A 7 -15.58 26.97 -72.02
N ILE A 8 -15.49 28.04 -71.21
CA ILE A 8 -14.53 29.18 -71.33
C ILE A 8 -14.97 30.47 -70.58
N LEU A 9 -14.14 30.83 -69.58
CA LEU A 9 -13.65 32.17 -69.13
C LEU A 9 -14.60 33.21 -68.52
N LYS A 10 -14.36 33.59 -67.25
CA LYS A 10 -13.54 34.76 -66.77
C LYS A 10 -14.29 36.11 -66.98
N ILE A 11 -14.44 37.04 -66.04
CA ILE A 11 -13.49 37.61 -65.07
C ILE A 11 -14.29 38.63 -64.19
N LEU A 12 -13.84 38.81 -62.94
CA LEU A 12 -13.99 39.93 -61.98
C LEU A 12 -15.20 40.90 -62.04
N PHE A 13 -15.88 41.06 -60.90
CA PHE A 13 -15.91 42.27 -60.02
C PHE A 13 -17.06 42.06 -59.01
N ALA A 14 -16.76 41.72 -57.75
CA ALA A 14 -16.53 42.66 -56.66
C ALA A 14 -17.82 43.05 -55.90
N SER A 15 -17.72 42.89 -54.59
CA SER A 15 -18.41 43.62 -53.52
C SER A 15 -19.76 43.11 -53.00
N TRP A 16 -19.77 43.08 -51.66
CA TRP A 16 -20.91 43.07 -50.73
C TRP A 16 -21.57 41.74 -50.39
N ILE A 17 -20.95 41.00 -49.46
CA ILE A 17 -21.67 40.47 -48.29
C ILE A 17 -20.82 40.69 -47.05
N LEU A 18 -21.20 41.71 -46.27
CA LEU A 18 -20.85 41.92 -44.87
C LEU A 18 -22.01 41.36 -44.04
N GLY A 19 -21.70 40.58 -42.99
CA GLY A 19 -22.59 40.40 -41.86
C GLY A 19 -22.65 38.98 -41.28
N ALA A 20 -22.17 38.88 -40.04
CA ALA A 20 -22.37 37.80 -39.07
C ALA A 20 -21.48 36.54 -39.16
N PHE A 21 -20.21 36.70 -38.79
CA PHE A 21 -19.51 35.69 -37.99
C PHE A 21 -20.10 35.71 -36.57
N SER A 22 -20.84 34.67 -36.19
CA SER A 22 -20.94 34.25 -34.79
C SER A 22 -20.29 32.88 -34.72
N CYS A 23 -19.08 32.85 -34.17
CA CYS A 23 -18.35 31.63 -33.83
C CYS A 23 -19.19 30.83 -32.85
N ASP A 24 -19.60 29.62 -33.25
CA ASP A 24 -20.00 28.57 -32.33
C ASP A 24 -18.77 27.68 -32.15
N SER A 25 -17.98 27.99 -31.11
CA SER A 25 -16.86 27.16 -30.69
C SER A 25 -17.35 26.27 -29.56
N GLU A 26 -17.29 24.97 -29.80
CA GLU A 26 -17.49 23.89 -28.83
C GLU A 26 -16.91 24.25 -27.46
N GLN A 27 -17.82 24.54 -26.51
CA GLN A 27 -17.48 24.54 -25.10
C GLN A 27 -17.19 23.09 -24.70
N LYS A 28 -15.90 22.75 -24.66
CA LYS A 28 -15.41 21.73 -23.73
C LYS A 28 -15.88 22.15 -22.34
N SER A 29 -16.85 21.41 -21.80
CA SER A 29 -17.17 21.40 -20.38
C SER A 29 -15.93 20.88 -19.65
N THR A 30 -15.05 21.80 -19.28
CA THR A 30 -14.17 21.59 -18.14
C THR A 30 -15.11 21.46 -16.94
N GLU A 31 -15.34 20.23 -16.49
CA GLU A 31 -15.81 20.00 -15.13
C GLU A 31 -14.78 20.69 -14.23
N SER A 32 -15.13 21.89 -13.76
CA SER A 32 -14.50 22.49 -12.61
C SER A 32 -14.75 21.53 -11.46
N VAL A 33 -13.71 20.83 -11.03
CA VAL A 33 -13.68 20.27 -9.69
C VAL A 33 -13.97 21.45 -8.77
N GLU A 34 -15.17 21.52 -8.22
CA GLU A 34 -15.54 22.48 -7.18
C GLU A 34 -14.47 22.40 -6.07
N ASP A 35 -14.15 23.53 -5.44
CA ASP A 35 -13.19 23.67 -4.33
C ASP A 35 -13.71 22.99 -3.05
N SER A 36 -14.06 21.72 -3.17
CA SER A 36 -14.38 20.81 -2.09
C SER A 36 -13.12 20.59 -1.27
N THR A 37 -13.05 21.25 -0.11
CA THR A 37 -11.97 20.98 0.85
C THR A 37 -12.34 19.74 1.64
N TYR A 38 -11.40 18.81 1.80
CA TYR A 38 -11.61 17.58 2.55
C TYR A 38 -10.96 17.69 3.93
N GLN A 39 -11.47 16.94 4.90
CA GLN A 39 -10.89 16.81 6.23
C GLN A 39 -10.98 15.37 6.76
N LEU A 40 -10.07 15.03 7.67
CA LEU A 40 -10.08 13.75 8.39
C LEU A 40 -10.78 13.93 9.73
N VAL A 41 -11.90 13.23 9.92
CA VAL A 41 -12.71 13.34 11.14
C VAL A 41 -12.76 11.99 11.84
N LYS A 42 -12.37 11.94 13.12
CA LYS A 42 -12.62 10.76 13.96
C LYS A 42 -14.11 10.67 14.26
N ILE A 43 -14.77 9.64 13.75
CA ILE A 43 -16.22 9.45 13.88
C ILE A 43 -16.60 8.44 14.96
N ASP A 44 -15.69 7.52 15.30
CA ASP A 44 -15.92 6.50 16.32
C ASP A 44 -14.59 5.97 16.88
N SER A 45 -14.67 5.15 17.93
CA SER A 45 -13.54 4.39 18.46
C SER A 45 -14.00 3.20 19.29
N PHE A 46 -13.16 2.17 19.34
CA PHE A 46 -13.36 1.01 20.19
C PHE A 46 -12.04 0.57 20.83
N GLU A 47 -12.15 -0.24 21.87
CA GLU A 47 -11.01 -0.85 22.56
C GLU A 47 -11.13 -2.37 22.47
N VAL A 48 -10.00 -3.05 22.34
CA VAL A 48 -9.91 -4.49 22.44
C VAL A 48 -9.22 -4.84 23.75
N GLU A 49 -9.99 -5.37 24.70
CA GLU A 49 -9.47 -5.86 25.97
C GLU A 49 -8.68 -7.16 25.76
N ASN A 50 -7.39 -7.12 26.08
CA ASN A 50 -6.51 -8.28 26.00
C ASN A 50 -5.28 -8.02 26.86
N PHE A 51 -4.78 -9.06 27.55
CA PHE A 51 -3.60 -8.94 28.40
C PHE A 51 -2.38 -8.34 27.68
N THR A 52 -2.31 -8.52 26.36
CA THR A 52 -1.21 -8.02 25.54
C THR A 52 -1.71 -7.31 24.29
N GLN A 53 -0.82 -6.55 23.65
CA GLN A 53 -1.18 -5.76 22.48
C GLN A 53 -1.76 -6.64 21.36
N VAL A 54 -2.89 -6.19 20.81
CA VAL A 54 -3.58 -6.82 19.70
C VAL A 54 -3.20 -6.12 18.39
N LEU A 55 -2.83 -6.91 17.39
CA LEU A 55 -2.56 -6.44 16.04
C LEU A 55 -3.76 -6.76 15.15
N ILE A 56 -4.54 -5.76 14.73
CA ILE A 56 -5.56 -5.93 13.68
C ILE A 56 -4.88 -5.80 12.31
N ARG A 57 -5.21 -6.70 11.37
CA ARG A 57 -4.57 -6.76 10.03
C ARG A 57 -5.51 -6.70 8.86
N ASP A 58 -6.77 -7.10 9.04
CA ASP A 58 -7.75 -7.04 7.97
C ASP A 58 -9.17 -7.01 8.53
N TYR A 59 -10.12 -6.69 7.65
CA TYR A 59 -11.55 -6.61 7.97
C TYR A 59 -12.37 -7.30 6.88
N SER A 60 -13.36 -8.09 7.30
CA SER A 60 -14.37 -8.65 6.40
C SER A 60 -15.64 -7.81 6.52
N SER A 61 -16.02 -7.12 5.45
CA SER A 61 -17.27 -6.35 5.39
C SER A 61 -18.50 -7.27 5.33
N GLU A 62 -18.38 -8.46 4.74
CA GLU A 62 -19.43 -9.48 4.71
C GLU A 62 -19.71 -10.03 6.11
N GLU A 63 -18.66 -10.42 6.85
CA GLU A 63 -18.83 -10.99 8.18
C GLU A 63 -18.97 -9.93 9.28
N LYS A 64 -18.55 -8.69 9.01
CA LYS A 64 -18.47 -7.56 9.95
C LYS A 64 -17.53 -7.80 11.12
N ARG A 65 -16.30 -8.23 10.83
CA ARG A 65 -15.34 -8.69 11.84
C ARG A 65 -13.92 -8.36 11.41
N TYR A 66 -13.10 -8.02 12.39
CA TYR A 66 -11.67 -7.86 12.21
C TYR A 66 -10.95 -9.20 12.42
N LEU A 67 -9.87 -9.40 11.66
CA LEU A 67 -8.90 -10.45 11.91
C LEU A 67 -7.67 -9.84 12.60
N GLY A 68 -7.34 -10.37 13.77
CA GLY A 68 -6.26 -9.87 14.60
C GLY A 68 -5.31 -10.96 15.09
N TYR A 69 -4.26 -10.54 15.78
CA TYR A 69 -3.25 -11.41 16.38
C TYR A 69 -2.88 -10.95 17.78
N SER A 70 -2.83 -11.88 18.72
CA SER A 70 -2.35 -11.68 20.08
C SER A 70 -0.85 -11.96 20.14
N MET A 71 -0.01 -10.93 20.34
CA MET A 71 1.44 -11.06 20.17
C MET A 71 2.13 -12.00 21.16
N VAL A 72 1.62 -12.09 22.40
CA VAL A 72 2.29 -12.90 23.44
C VAL A 72 1.70 -14.31 23.52
N GLU A 73 0.40 -14.44 23.34
CA GLU A 73 -0.29 -15.73 23.36
C GLU A 73 -0.09 -16.51 22.05
N ASP A 74 0.37 -15.84 20.99
CA ASP A 74 0.52 -16.37 19.62
C ASP A 74 -0.80 -16.94 19.06
N GLU A 75 -1.88 -16.18 19.22
CA GLU A 75 -3.24 -16.56 18.84
C GLU A 75 -3.79 -15.67 17.73
N ILE A 76 -4.51 -16.28 16.78
CA ILE A 76 -5.33 -15.57 15.81
C ILE A 76 -6.66 -15.22 16.50
N LEU A 77 -7.10 -13.97 16.33
CA LEU A 77 -8.29 -13.41 16.95
C LEU A 77 -9.32 -13.04 15.88
N GLU A 78 -10.59 -13.36 16.13
CA GLU A 78 -11.70 -12.73 15.42
C GLU A 78 -12.39 -11.74 16.36
N ILE A 79 -12.50 -10.49 15.94
CA ILE A 79 -12.92 -9.38 16.79
C ILE A 79 -14.15 -8.71 16.16
N SER A 80 -15.16 -8.39 16.95
CA SER A 80 -16.35 -7.67 16.47
C SER A 80 -16.03 -6.22 16.11
N GLU A 81 -16.94 -5.54 15.39
CA GLU A 81 -16.86 -4.09 15.15
C GLU A 81 -16.80 -3.25 16.44
N SER A 82 -17.31 -3.79 17.56
CA SER A 82 -17.29 -3.13 18.87
C SER A 82 -16.07 -3.46 19.73
N GLY A 83 -15.11 -4.24 19.20
CA GLY A 83 -13.88 -4.62 19.93
C GLY A 83 -13.98 -5.90 20.79
N GLU A 84 -15.10 -6.62 20.76
CA GLU A 84 -15.25 -7.89 21.50
C GLU A 84 -14.47 -9.01 20.80
N ILE A 85 -13.64 -9.75 21.53
CA ILE A 85 -12.96 -10.95 21.00
C ILE A 85 -13.95 -12.11 20.93
N LEU A 86 -14.37 -12.44 19.71
CA LEU A 86 -15.38 -13.45 19.42
C LEU A 86 -14.77 -14.86 19.30
N LYS A 87 -13.53 -14.98 18.81
CA LYS A 87 -12.79 -16.25 18.77
C LYS A 87 -11.31 -16.03 19.07
N ARG A 88 -10.70 -17.04 19.69
CA ARG A 88 -9.26 -17.18 19.92
C ARG A 88 -8.81 -18.52 19.37
N VAL A 89 -7.84 -18.53 18.46
CA VAL A 89 -7.39 -19.75 17.81
C VAL A 89 -5.87 -19.84 17.84
N LYS A 90 -5.38 -20.93 18.43
CA LYS A 90 -3.95 -21.24 18.47
C LYS A 90 -3.57 -22.13 17.29
N LYS A 91 -2.75 -21.58 16.38
CA LYS A 91 -2.21 -22.30 15.21
C LYS A 91 -0.70 -22.52 15.23
N LYS A 92 -0.02 -21.90 16.19
CA LYS A 92 1.40 -22.17 16.48
C LYS A 92 1.58 -23.46 17.25
N GLY A 93 2.49 -24.31 16.81
CA GLY A 93 2.86 -25.56 17.46
C GLY A 93 3.07 -26.72 16.48
N GLU A 94 3.36 -27.89 17.03
CA GLU A 94 3.60 -29.12 16.27
C GLU A 94 2.31 -29.96 16.20
N GLY A 95 1.98 -30.45 15.00
CA GLY A 95 0.85 -31.37 14.80
C GLY A 95 0.01 -31.05 13.56
N PRO A 96 -0.97 -31.90 13.23
CA PRO A 96 -1.86 -31.68 12.09
C PRO A 96 -2.58 -30.34 12.20
N GLY A 97 -2.53 -29.53 11.14
CA GLY A 97 -3.26 -28.26 11.05
C GLY A 97 -2.63 -27.09 11.82
N LEU A 98 -1.41 -27.25 12.34
CA LEU A 98 -0.60 -26.20 12.99
C LEU A 98 0.60 -25.84 12.11
N TYR A 99 1.09 -24.60 12.22
CA TYR A 99 2.16 -24.05 11.38
C TYR A 99 3.56 -24.04 12.01
N GLY A 100 3.81 -24.92 12.98
CA GLY A 100 5.11 -25.02 13.63
C GLY A 100 5.43 -23.81 14.53
N ASN A 101 6.72 -23.45 14.59
CA ASN A 101 7.23 -22.43 15.52
C ASN A 101 7.40 -21.03 14.89
N TRP A 102 6.96 -20.84 13.65
CA TRP A 102 7.01 -19.54 12.99
C TRP A 102 5.79 -18.71 13.38
N ASN A 103 5.98 -17.40 13.51
CA ASN A 103 4.87 -16.46 13.60
C ASN A 103 4.47 -16.03 12.19
N PRO A 104 3.16 -15.81 11.94
CA PRO A 104 2.71 -15.26 10.67
C PRO A 104 3.40 -13.92 10.40
N ILE A 105 3.90 -13.74 9.17
CA ILE A 105 4.37 -12.46 8.64
C ILE A 105 3.23 -11.69 7.96
N GLY A 106 2.22 -12.41 7.46
CA GLY A 106 0.99 -11.85 6.94
C GLY A 106 -0.22 -12.54 7.54
N LEU A 107 -1.28 -11.77 7.81
CA LEU A 107 -2.56 -12.28 8.28
C LEU A 107 -3.68 -11.48 7.60
N GLY A 108 -4.68 -12.15 7.04
CA GLY A 108 -5.80 -11.48 6.39
C GLY A 108 -6.95 -12.41 6.06
N PHE A 109 -8.04 -11.85 5.53
CA PHE A 109 -9.07 -12.63 4.89
C PHE A 109 -8.65 -12.95 3.44
N GLY A 110 -9.13 -14.07 2.94
CA GLY A 110 -8.97 -14.56 1.58
C GLY A 110 -10.33 -14.65 0.86
N PRO A 111 -10.35 -15.24 -0.34
CA PRO A 111 -11.60 -15.43 -1.07
C PRO A 111 -12.57 -16.30 -0.27
N ASP A 112 -13.88 -16.12 -0.49
CA ASP A 112 -14.96 -16.83 0.20
C ASP A 112 -14.86 -16.81 1.75
N GLY A 113 -14.25 -15.76 2.30
CA GLY A 113 -14.06 -15.61 3.74
C GLY A 113 -13.01 -16.57 4.32
N LEU A 114 -12.07 -17.11 3.53
CA LEU A 114 -10.96 -17.87 4.09
C LEU A 114 -10.12 -17.01 5.04
N ARG A 115 -9.48 -17.61 6.05
CA ARG A 115 -8.46 -16.95 6.89
C ARG A 115 -7.10 -17.34 6.36
N VAL A 116 -6.25 -16.36 6.10
CA VAL A 116 -4.94 -16.57 5.48
C VAL A 116 -3.84 -16.24 6.47
N ALA A 117 -2.93 -17.17 6.69
CA ALA A 117 -1.68 -16.94 7.42
C ALA A 117 -0.50 -17.18 6.48
N GLU A 118 0.21 -16.11 6.14
CA GLU A 118 1.49 -16.19 5.44
C GLU A 118 2.61 -16.29 6.47
N LEU A 119 3.46 -17.30 6.31
CA LEU A 119 4.67 -17.53 7.08
C LEU A 119 5.87 -17.35 6.15
N PRO A 120 7.11 -17.31 6.68
CA PRO A 120 8.28 -17.11 5.84
C PRO A 120 8.47 -18.16 4.73
N PHE A 121 7.98 -19.38 4.93
CA PHE A 121 8.19 -20.50 4.01
C PHE A 121 6.93 -21.27 3.64
N GLU A 122 5.77 -20.85 4.14
CA GLU A 122 4.50 -21.51 3.91
C GLU A 122 3.37 -20.50 3.92
N ILE A 123 2.31 -20.79 3.19
CA ILE A 123 1.04 -20.09 3.29
C ILE A 123 -0.04 -21.11 3.64
N TYR A 124 -0.85 -20.78 4.64
CA TYR A 124 -2.01 -21.57 5.05
C TYR A 124 -3.26 -20.77 4.77
N THR A 125 -4.27 -21.43 4.24
CA THR A 125 -5.64 -20.93 4.26
C THR A 125 -6.50 -21.84 5.12
N TYR A 126 -7.41 -21.23 5.88
CA TYR A 126 -8.33 -21.92 6.76
C TYR A 126 -9.77 -21.51 6.48
N ASP A 127 -10.69 -22.43 6.74
CA ASP A 127 -12.11 -22.09 6.78
C ASP A 127 -12.48 -21.33 8.07
N SER A 128 -13.77 -21.02 8.24
CA SER A 128 -14.26 -20.29 9.42
C SER A 128 -14.20 -21.09 10.74
N ALA A 129 -14.00 -22.42 10.67
CA ALA A 129 -13.73 -23.29 11.81
C ALA A 129 -12.21 -23.46 12.06
N TYR A 130 -11.38 -22.80 11.25
CA TYR A 130 -9.93 -22.89 11.24
C TYR A 130 -9.39 -24.27 10.83
N GLU A 131 -10.15 -25.05 10.07
CA GLU A 131 -9.62 -26.26 9.42
C GLU A 131 -8.82 -25.87 8.18
N VAL A 132 -7.72 -26.59 7.91
CA VAL A 132 -6.85 -26.27 6.77
C VAL A 132 -7.57 -26.59 5.47
N VAL A 133 -7.69 -25.58 4.60
CA VAL A 133 -8.22 -25.74 3.24
C VAL A 133 -7.07 -25.93 2.26
N TYR A 134 -6.08 -25.03 2.29
CA TYR A 134 -4.85 -25.15 1.51
C TYR A 134 -3.61 -24.90 2.35
N GLN A 135 -2.53 -25.56 1.98
CA GLN A 135 -1.19 -25.33 2.52
C GLN A 135 -0.20 -25.43 1.36
N GLN A 136 0.58 -24.38 1.13
CA GLN A 136 1.62 -24.38 0.09
C GLN A 136 2.94 -23.87 0.63
N ARG A 137 4.03 -24.41 0.07
CA ARG A 137 5.39 -23.97 0.39
C ARG A 137 5.73 -22.72 -0.40
N ILE A 138 6.26 -21.71 0.28
CA ILE A 138 6.87 -20.52 -0.31
C ILE A 138 8.38 -20.77 -0.44
N GLN A 139 8.90 -20.62 -1.66
CA GLN A 139 10.34 -20.65 -1.93
C GLN A 139 10.99 -19.31 -1.58
N SER A 140 10.84 -18.88 -0.33
CA SER A 140 11.37 -17.59 0.11
C SER A 140 12.90 -17.63 0.21
N PRO A 141 13.60 -16.62 -0.33
CA PRO A 141 15.05 -16.50 -0.17
C PRO A 141 15.46 -16.05 1.24
N LEU A 142 14.53 -15.58 2.08
CA LEU A 142 14.82 -15.04 3.42
C LEU A 142 13.89 -15.60 4.52
N PRO A 143 14.46 -16.13 5.63
CA PRO A 143 13.70 -16.44 6.84
C PRO A 143 13.37 -15.17 7.63
N ILE A 144 12.18 -14.60 7.43
CA ILE A 144 11.72 -13.47 8.25
C ILE A 144 11.32 -13.98 9.64
N ARG A 145 11.86 -13.39 10.70
CA ARG A 145 11.39 -13.61 12.08
C ARG A 145 10.73 -12.33 12.57
N THR A 146 9.47 -12.45 12.97
CA THR A 146 8.66 -11.35 13.50
C THR A 146 7.91 -11.80 14.76
N PHE A 147 7.51 -10.84 15.58
CA PHE A 147 6.67 -11.08 16.77
C PHE A 147 5.18 -11.16 16.43
N GLY A 148 4.78 -10.78 15.22
CA GLY A 148 3.42 -10.88 14.72
C GLY A 148 3.32 -10.47 13.25
N PRO A 149 2.13 -10.58 12.64
CA PRO A 149 1.95 -10.23 11.24
C PRO A 149 2.29 -8.77 10.99
N MET A 150 2.88 -8.46 9.84
CA MET A 150 3.29 -7.12 9.43
C MET A 150 2.29 -6.45 8.49
N GLY A 151 1.50 -7.24 7.76
CA GLY A 151 0.44 -6.78 6.87
C GLY A 151 -0.53 -7.90 6.51
N LYS A 152 -1.34 -7.69 5.47
CA LYS A 152 -2.23 -8.72 4.92
C LYS A 152 -1.65 -9.33 3.63
N PRO A 153 -1.74 -10.66 3.44
CA PRO A 153 -1.33 -11.29 2.19
C PRO A 153 -2.27 -10.87 1.05
N PRO A 154 -1.77 -10.18 0.01
CA PRO A 154 -2.59 -9.83 -1.14
C PRO A 154 -2.98 -11.08 -1.93
N TYR A 155 -4.22 -11.12 -2.40
CA TYR A 155 -4.69 -12.19 -3.28
C TYR A 155 -5.55 -11.63 -4.40
N PHE A 156 -5.74 -12.44 -5.43
CA PHE A 156 -6.73 -12.23 -6.46
C PHE A 156 -7.17 -13.56 -7.06
N GLU A 157 -8.37 -13.59 -7.63
CA GLU A 157 -8.94 -14.77 -8.25
C GLU A 157 -8.88 -14.67 -9.77
N HIS A 158 -8.70 -15.82 -10.43
CA HIS A 158 -8.83 -15.91 -11.87
C HIS A 158 -9.27 -17.31 -12.26
N GLU A 159 -10.42 -17.38 -12.94
CA GLU A 159 -11.13 -18.64 -13.20
C GLU A 159 -11.35 -19.39 -11.87
N ASP A 160 -11.04 -20.69 -11.81
CA ASP A 160 -11.20 -21.52 -10.61
C ASP A 160 -9.94 -21.52 -9.71
N SER A 161 -9.08 -20.51 -9.80
CA SER A 161 -7.80 -20.44 -9.09
C SER A 161 -7.64 -19.15 -8.29
N THR A 162 -6.98 -19.27 -7.13
CA THR A 162 -6.62 -18.14 -6.28
C THR A 162 -5.11 -17.98 -6.30
N PHE A 163 -4.66 -16.75 -6.50
CA PHE A 163 -3.25 -16.39 -6.51
C PHE A 163 -2.95 -15.48 -5.33
N PHE A 164 -1.85 -15.74 -4.65
CA PHE A 164 -1.30 -14.83 -3.65
C PHE A 164 -0.01 -14.20 -4.17
N LEU A 165 0.23 -12.92 -3.83
CA LEU A 165 1.56 -12.34 -3.94
C LEU A 165 2.24 -12.50 -2.58
N VAL A 166 3.32 -13.26 -2.53
CA VAL A 166 4.00 -13.67 -1.29
C VAL A 166 5.46 -13.27 -1.33
N GLY A 167 6.10 -13.36 -0.16
CA GLY A 167 7.54 -13.27 -0.02
C GLY A 167 8.01 -12.04 0.75
N PRO A 168 9.33 -11.97 1.00
CA PRO A 168 9.87 -11.09 2.02
C PRO A 168 9.75 -9.59 1.69
N THR A 169 9.78 -9.25 0.39
CA THR A 169 9.68 -7.88 -0.11
C THR A 169 8.30 -7.26 0.05
N ASN A 170 7.28 -8.05 0.40
CA ASN A 170 5.97 -7.52 0.78
C ASN A 170 6.01 -6.76 2.11
N TYR A 171 6.96 -7.10 2.98
CA TYR A 171 7.01 -6.60 4.36
C TYR A 171 8.33 -5.92 4.71
N LEU A 172 9.40 -6.23 3.97
CA LEU A 172 10.74 -5.69 4.17
C LEU A 172 11.22 -4.96 2.93
N SER A 173 12.17 -4.05 3.14
CA SER A 173 12.87 -3.37 2.05
C SER A 173 13.62 -4.37 1.16
N ALA A 174 13.51 -4.22 -0.15
CA ALA A 174 14.09 -5.18 -1.09
C ALA A 174 15.62 -5.21 -1.10
N HIS A 175 16.28 -4.19 -0.53
CA HIS A 175 17.74 -4.16 -0.39
C HIS A 175 18.29 -5.38 0.38
N TYR A 176 17.50 -6.02 1.26
CA TYR A 176 17.91 -7.25 1.96
C TYR A 176 18.14 -8.45 1.02
N LEU A 177 17.64 -8.39 -0.22
CA LEU A 177 17.87 -9.39 -1.26
C LEU A 177 19.05 -9.06 -2.18
N ILE A 178 19.55 -7.83 -2.14
CA ILE A 178 20.63 -7.34 -2.99
C ILE A 178 21.95 -7.49 -2.24
N ARG A 179 22.81 -8.38 -2.73
CA ARG A 179 24.18 -8.56 -2.19
C ARG A 179 25.26 -8.10 -3.16
N ASP A 180 24.92 -8.04 -4.43
CA ASP A 180 25.77 -7.71 -5.55
C ASP A 180 24.91 -7.17 -6.72
N GLU A 181 25.54 -6.88 -7.85
CA GLU A 181 24.87 -6.40 -9.05
C GLU A 181 23.89 -7.44 -9.63
N GLU A 182 24.22 -8.73 -9.58
CA GLU A 182 23.32 -9.80 -10.07
C GLU A 182 22.02 -9.85 -9.26
N GLY A 183 22.12 -9.73 -7.94
CA GLY A 183 20.96 -9.68 -7.05
C GLY A 183 20.08 -8.44 -7.28
N ARG A 184 20.67 -7.32 -7.69
CA ARG A 184 19.92 -6.11 -8.10
C ARG A 184 19.22 -6.34 -9.44
N ASP A 185 19.95 -6.84 -10.43
CA ASP A 185 19.47 -6.94 -11.82
C ASP A 185 18.38 -8.02 -11.98
N THR A 186 18.33 -9.00 -11.07
CA THR A 186 17.31 -10.06 -11.04
C THR A 186 16.14 -9.76 -10.09
N LEU A 187 16.17 -8.60 -9.42
CA LEU A 187 15.17 -8.25 -8.42
C LEU A 187 13.80 -8.07 -9.06
N GLN A 188 12.80 -8.66 -8.42
CA GLN A 188 11.40 -8.52 -8.79
C GLN A 188 10.63 -8.05 -7.56
N ASN A 189 9.48 -7.43 -7.79
CA ASN A 189 8.65 -6.95 -6.72
C ASN A 189 8.05 -8.14 -5.95
N PHE A 190 7.45 -9.12 -6.62
CA PHE A 190 6.64 -10.13 -5.95
C PHE A 190 7.00 -11.55 -6.38
N TYR A 191 6.64 -12.53 -5.54
CA TYR A 191 6.42 -13.88 -6.00
C TYR A 191 4.92 -14.16 -6.08
N LYS A 192 4.44 -14.65 -7.21
CA LYS A 192 3.06 -15.11 -7.37
C LYS A 192 3.00 -16.61 -7.14
N ILE A 193 2.11 -17.07 -6.26
CA ILE A 193 1.83 -18.49 -6.00
C ILE A 193 0.37 -18.82 -6.30
N ASN A 194 0.11 -19.92 -6.99
CA ASN A 194 -1.22 -20.51 -7.11
C ASN A 194 -1.49 -21.39 -5.88
N ILE A 195 -2.55 -21.11 -5.13
CA ILE A 195 -2.76 -21.79 -3.84
C ILE A 195 -3.21 -23.25 -4.00
N GLN A 196 -3.88 -23.58 -5.10
CA GLN A 196 -4.39 -24.92 -5.35
C GLN A 196 -3.29 -25.91 -5.73
N ASN A 197 -2.31 -25.50 -6.53
CA ASN A 197 -1.27 -26.40 -7.05
C ASN A 197 0.17 -26.10 -6.57
N GLY A 198 0.41 -24.93 -5.95
CA GLY A 198 1.71 -24.53 -5.42
C GLY A 198 2.68 -23.97 -6.47
N ASP A 199 2.25 -23.80 -7.73
CA ASP A 199 3.08 -23.21 -8.77
C ASP A 199 3.44 -21.76 -8.39
N MET A 200 4.74 -21.48 -8.34
CA MET A 200 5.28 -20.21 -7.88
C MET A 200 6.27 -19.64 -8.90
N LYS A 201 6.21 -18.33 -9.12
CA LYS A 201 7.17 -17.61 -9.95
C LYS A 201 7.37 -16.18 -9.47
N SER A 202 8.56 -15.63 -9.71
CA SER A 202 8.83 -14.21 -9.51
C SER A 202 8.15 -13.38 -10.59
N VAL A 203 7.57 -12.22 -10.23
CA VAL A 203 6.76 -11.38 -11.11
C VAL A 203 6.96 -9.89 -10.81
N ILE A 204 6.68 -9.07 -11.82
CA ILE A 204 6.76 -7.61 -11.81
C ILE A 204 8.20 -7.11 -11.57
N PRO A 205 8.97 -6.86 -12.64
CA PRO A 205 10.30 -6.26 -12.49
C PRO A 205 10.17 -4.83 -11.93
N TYR A 206 11.29 -4.31 -11.41
CA TYR A 206 11.43 -2.87 -11.24
C TYR A 206 11.49 -2.21 -12.62
N GLN A 207 10.87 -1.05 -12.77
CA GLN A 207 10.87 -0.35 -14.06
C GLN A 207 12.27 0.15 -14.42
N GLU A 208 12.57 0.21 -15.72
CA GLU A 208 13.90 0.66 -16.20
C GLU A 208 14.20 2.12 -15.84
N ASN A 209 13.17 2.95 -15.73
CA ASN A 209 13.24 4.35 -15.30
C ASN A 209 13.10 4.55 -13.78
N SER A 210 13.03 3.45 -13.01
CA SER A 210 12.97 3.53 -11.55
C SER A 210 14.32 4.02 -11.01
N ILE A 211 14.28 4.87 -9.98
CA ILE A 211 15.51 5.35 -9.35
C ILE A 211 16.33 4.20 -8.73
N TYR A 212 15.68 3.08 -8.42
CA TYR A 212 16.32 1.89 -7.89
C TYR A 212 17.07 1.09 -8.97
N PHE A 213 16.66 1.23 -10.23
CA PHE A 213 17.28 0.58 -11.37
C PHE A 213 18.37 1.47 -12.00
N GLU A 214 18.14 2.78 -12.08
CA GLU A 214 19.09 3.74 -12.69
C GLU A 214 20.37 3.94 -11.87
N SER A 215 20.33 3.67 -10.56
CA SER A 215 21.46 3.86 -9.66
C SER A 215 22.34 2.61 -9.56
N GLU A 216 23.65 2.77 -9.76
CA GLU A 216 24.64 1.73 -9.43
C GLU A 216 24.77 1.49 -7.91
N ASN A 217 24.31 2.45 -7.10
CA ASN A 217 24.27 2.42 -5.65
C ASN A 217 22.89 1.96 -5.12
N ILE A 218 22.81 1.65 -3.83
CA ILE A 218 21.62 1.12 -3.17
C ILE A 218 21.00 2.12 -2.18
N TYR A 219 19.68 2.17 -2.17
CA TYR A 219 18.88 2.92 -1.21
C TYR A 219 18.51 2.02 -0.02
N GLN A 220 19.49 1.74 0.86
CA GLN A 220 19.26 0.86 2.03
C GLN A 220 18.08 1.36 2.87
N GLU A 221 17.22 0.43 3.29
CA GLU A 221 15.99 0.68 4.06
C GLU A 221 14.93 1.57 3.38
N LEU A 222 15.14 1.91 2.10
CA LEU A 222 14.26 2.79 1.31
C LEU A 222 13.72 2.12 0.04
N MET A 223 14.13 0.89 -0.26
CA MET A 223 13.54 0.05 -1.31
C MET A 223 12.28 -0.69 -0.83
N THR A 224 11.46 -0.02 -0.02
CA THR A 224 10.15 -0.50 0.45
C THR A 224 9.06 -0.13 -0.55
N LYS A 225 7.88 -0.76 -0.39
CA LYS A 225 6.71 -0.50 -1.21
C LYS A 225 5.44 -0.62 -0.39
N SER A 226 4.40 0.06 -0.84
CA SER A 226 3.02 -0.17 -0.46
C SER A 226 2.23 -0.59 -1.69
N PHE A 227 1.28 -1.49 -1.52
CA PHE A 227 0.51 -2.04 -2.62
C PHE A 227 -0.85 -2.54 -2.13
N LEU A 228 -1.81 -2.63 -3.05
CA LEU A 228 -3.10 -3.23 -2.78
C LEU A 228 -3.68 -3.84 -4.06
N ILE A 229 -4.50 -4.87 -3.88
CA ILE A 229 -5.35 -5.42 -4.94
C ILE A 229 -6.70 -4.73 -4.85
N ASP A 230 -7.16 -4.18 -5.96
CA ASP A 230 -8.49 -3.63 -6.13
C ASP A 230 -9.34 -4.63 -6.92
N GLU A 231 -10.07 -5.47 -6.20
CA GLU A 231 -10.92 -6.52 -6.76
C GLU A 231 -12.06 -5.98 -7.65
N GLU A 232 -12.51 -4.74 -7.45
CA GLU A 232 -13.59 -4.16 -8.26
C GLU A 232 -13.13 -3.80 -9.67
N SER A 233 -11.83 -3.51 -9.81
CA SER A 233 -11.22 -3.08 -11.07
C SER A 233 -10.26 -4.10 -11.67
N ASP A 234 -10.05 -5.23 -10.99
CA ASP A 234 -9.06 -6.26 -11.32
C ASP A 234 -7.64 -5.67 -11.51
N GLU A 235 -7.23 -4.82 -10.57
CA GLU A 235 -5.96 -4.08 -10.65
C GLU A 235 -5.10 -4.25 -9.40
N LEU A 236 -3.79 -4.34 -9.61
CA LEU A 236 -2.78 -4.17 -8.55
C LEU A 236 -2.23 -2.75 -8.63
N LEU A 237 -2.34 -2.03 -7.52
CA LEU A 237 -1.69 -0.73 -7.35
C LEU A 237 -0.39 -0.95 -6.59
N LEU A 238 0.71 -0.40 -7.10
CA LEU A 238 2.04 -0.50 -6.52
C LEU A 238 2.66 0.89 -6.40
N LEU A 239 3.13 1.23 -5.20
CA LEU A 239 3.83 2.46 -4.91
C LEU A 239 5.13 2.15 -4.17
N HIS A 240 6.27 2.49 -4.76
CA HIS A 240 7.54 2.38 -4.05
C HIS A 240 7.83 3.63 -3.21
N SER A 241 8.66 3.46 -2.20
CA SER A 241 8.92 4.50 -1.20
C SER A 241 9.55 5.77 -1.74
N LEU A 242 10.29 5.72 -2.85
CA LEU A 242 10.94 6.90 -3.42
C LEU A 242 10.45 7.26 -4.83
N GLU A 243 9.42 6.59 -5.33
CA GLU A 243 8.87 6.86 -6.66
C GLU A 243 7.75 7.91 -6.59
N ASP A 244 7.59 8.61 -7.71
CA ASP A 244 6.69 9.75 -7.86
C ASP A 244 5.44 9.36 -8.68
N GLU A 245 5.19 8.06 -8.79
CA GLU A 245 4.01 7.51 -9.45
C GLU A 245 3.51 6.23 -8.76
N ILE A 246 2.20 6.03 -8.83
CA ILE A 246 1.57 4.76 -8.49
C ILE A 246 1.47 3.96 -9.78
N GLU A 247 2.14 2.82 -9.84
CA GLU A 247 2.06 1.88 -10.95
C GLU A 247 0.80 1.04 -10.85
N ILE A 248 0.08 0.88 -11.96
CA ILE A 248 -1.17 0.12 -12.00
C ILE A 248 -1.01 -1.05 -12.97
N TYR A 249 -1.17 -2.27 -12.45
CA TYR A 249 -1.03 -3.51 -13.20
C TYR A 249 -2.39 -4.18 -13.38
N GLU A 250 -2.64 -4.76 -14.56
CA GLU A 250 -3.84 -5.55 -14.81
C GLU A 250 -3.72 -6.98 -14.25
N LEU A 251 -4.79 -7.50 -13.65
CA LEU A 251 -4.89 -8.90 -13.24
C LEU A 251 -5.52 -9.76 -14.34
N PRO A 252 -5.15 -11.05 -14.46
CA PRO A 252 -4.16 -11.80 -13.65
C PRO A 252 -2.72 -11.73 -14.19
N ASN A 253 -2.53 -11.06 -15.34
CA ASN A 253 -1.29 -11.12 -16.12
C ASN A 253 -0.16 -10.31 -15.50
N LEU A 254 -0.49 -9.30 -14.69
CA LEU A 254 0.44 -8.38 -14.05
C LEU A 254 1.27 -7.60 -15.08
N ASN A 255 0.64 -7.17 -16.17
CA ASN A 255 1.24 -6.23 -17.10
C ASN A 255 0.98 -4.80 -16.62
N LEU A 256 1.98 -3.92 -16.73
CA LEU A 256 1.79 -2.51 -16.42
C LEU A 256 0.76 -1.92 -17.40
N LYS A 257 -0.36 -1.43 -16.85
CA LYS A 257 -1.48 -0.87 -17.60
C LYS A 257 -1.37 0.65 -17.73
N ARG A 258 -0.99 1.33 -16.64
CA ARG A 258 -0.82 2.79 -16.56
C ARG A 258 -0.08 3.18 -15.28
N THR A 259 0.24 4.46 -15.14
CA THR A 259 0.71 5.06 -13.88
C THR A 259 -0.15 6.27 -13.50
N ILE A 260 -0.20 6.57 -12.20
CA ILE A 260 -0.84 7.77 -11.65
C ILE A 260 0.28 8.63 -11.05
N PRO A 261 0.59 9.82 -11.63
CA PRO A 261 1.62 10.69 -11.08
C PRO A 261 1.18 11.24 -9.72
N ILE A 262 2.11 11.28 -8.78
CA ILE A 262 1.94 11.91 -7.47
C ILE A 262 2.94 13.04 -7.30
N ASN A 263 2.53 14.09 -6.61
CA ASN A 263 3.37 15.25 -6.30
C ASN A 263 3.25 15.52 -4.82
N HIS A 264 4.36 15.36 -4.11
CA HIS A 264 4.48 15.77 -2.72
C HIS A 264 4.83 17.25 -2.65
N ARG A 265 4.29 17.95 -1.66
CA ARG A 265 4.66 19.33 -1.35
C ARG A 265 6.13 19.45 -0.96
N GLU A 266 6.61 18.51 -0.17
CA GLU A 266 8.00 18.45 0.30
C GLU A 266 8.45 17.00 0.48
N LEU A 267 9.62 16.67 -0.06
CA LEU A 267 10.25 15.37 0.12
C LEU A 267 11.77 15.52 0.17
N LEU A 268 12.35 15.47 1.36
CA LEU A 268 13.78 15.57 1.58
C LEU A 268 14.49 14.26 1.19
N ARG A 269 15.27 14.30 0.12
CA ARG A 269 16.00 13.13 -0.39
C ARG A 269 17.46 13.10 0.07
N TYR A 270 17.97 11.89 0.23
CA TYR A 270 19.37 11.61 0.51
C TYR A 270 19.95 10.70 -0.58
N ALA A 271 21.24 10.85 -0.85
CA ALA A 271 21.93 10.07 -1.88
C ALA A 271 22.03 8.58 -1.49
N PRO A 272 21.94 7.66 -2.47
CA PRO A 272 22.14 6.24 -2.23
C PRO A 272 23.59 5.95 -1.82
N LEU A 273 23.82 4.77 -1.24
CA LEU A 273 25.12 4.33 -0.75
C LEU A 273 25.65 3.19 -1.63
N PRO A 274 26.98 2.98 -1.72
CA PRO A 274 27.52 1.80 -2.40
C PRO A 274 26.88 0.50 -1.89
N ILE A 275 26.64 -0.48 -2.78
CA ILE A 275 26.01 -1.78 -2.45
C ILE A 275 26.71 -2.46 -1.26
N GLU A 276 28.04 -2.39 -1.22
CA GLU A 276 28.89 -2.98 -0.18
C GLU A 276 28.89 -2.21 1.16
N THR A 277 28.09 -1.16 1.29
CA THR A 277 28.04 -0.37 2.52
C THR A 277 27.47 -1.23 3.66
N PRO A 278 28.21 -1.42 4.77
CA PRO A 278 27.71 -2.21 5.90
C PRO A 278 26.44 -1.60 6.51
N GLY A 279 25.50 -2.42 6.94
CA GLY A 279 24.23 -1.94 7.54
C GLY A 279 24.39 -1.19 8.87
N ASN A 280 25.58 -1.22 9.49
CA ASN A 280 25.91 -0.44 10.69
C ASN A 280 26.66 0.86 10.38
N ASP A 281 26.86 1.21 9.11
CA ASP A 281 27.44 2.49 8.70
C ASP A 281 26.51 3.65 9.07
N GLU A 282 27.05 4.70 9.68
CA GLU A 282 26.26 5.85 10.15
C GLU A 282 25.49 6.55 9.03
N ARG A 283 25.95 6.46 7.78
CA ARG A 283 25.24 7.02 6.61
C ARG A 283 23.92 6.30 6.34
N VAL A 284 23.81 5.02 6.72
CA VAL A 284 22.55 4.26 6.62
C VAL A 284 21.48 4.88 7.52
N ASN A 285 21.86 5.46 8.67
CA ASN A 285 20.89 6.14 9.55
C ASN A 285 20.20 7.32 8.86
N LYS A 286 20.90 8.03 7.96
CA LYS A 286 20.30 9.12 7.17
C LYS A 286 19.20 8.59 6.26
N LEU A 287 19.48 7.52 5.52
CA LEU A 287 18.46 6.89 4.68
C LEU A 287 17.33 6.32 5.53
N ARG A 288 17.65 5.62 6.62
CA ARG A 288 16.68 4.90 7.44
C ARG A 288 15.72 5.81 8.18
N PHE A 289 16.21 6.88 8.81
CA PHE A 289 15.41 7.70 9.73
C PHE A 289 15.08 9.10 9.21
N MET A 290 15.86 9.63 8.26
CA MET A 290 15.78 11.05 7.88
C MET A 290 15.19 11.27 6.47
N ALA A 291 15.38 10.33 5.54
CA ALA A 291 14.91 10.51 4.16
C ALA A 291 13.38 10.47 4.04
N GLY A 292 12.81 11.46 3.35
CA GLY A 292 11.40 11.48 2.97
C GLY A 292 11.06 10.29 2.05
N ARG A 293 9.85 9.75 2.21
CA ARG A 293 9.40 8.55 1.49
C ARG A 293 7.88 8.34 1.54
N ASN A 294 7.33 7.66 0.55
CA ASN A 294 5.99 7.07 0.62
C ASN A 294 5.96 5.96 1.67
N LEU A 295 4.90 5.93 2.48
CA LEU A 295 4.70 4.97 3.57
C LEU A 295 3.60 3.96 3.22
N ASP A 296 2.38 4.46 3.03
CA ASP A 296 1.20 3.61 2.92
C ASP A 296 0.28 4.09 1.79
N LEU A 297 -0.22 3.15 0.99
CA LEU A 297 -1.28 3.34 0.00
C LEU A 297 -2.50 2.53 0.46
N ILE A 298 -3.63 3.21 0.65
CA ILE A 298 -4.81 2.64 1.29
C ILE A 298 -6.05 2.95 0.45
N LYS A 299 -6.76 1.92 0.01
CA LYS A 299 -8.10 2.07 -0.57
C LYS A 299 -9.08 2.37 0.56
N ILE A 300 -9.86 3.44 0.42
CA ILE A 300 -10.88 3.85 1.40
C ILE A 300 -12.30 3.82 0.83
N ASP A 301 -12.41 3.82 -0.50
CA ASP A 301 -13.67 3.68 -1.24
C ASP A 301 -13.35 3.29 -2.70
N ALA A 302 -14.38 3.03 -3.50
CA ALA A 302 -14.26 2.77 -4.93
C ALA A 302 -13.53 3.92 -5.64
N ASN A 303 -12.41 3.61 -6.30
CA ASN A 303 -11.53 4.59 -6.95
C ASN A 303 -11.07 5.76 -6.05
N PHE A 304 -11.05 5.57 -4.73
CA PHE A 304 -10.60 6.57 -3.78
C PHE A 304 -9.56 5.99 -2.84
N TYR A 305 -8.37 6.59 -2.86
CA TYR A 305 -7.21 6.13 -2.12
C TYR A 305 -6.59 7.26 -1.31
N LEU A 306 -6.05 6.87 -0.17
CA LEU A 306 -5.21 7.67 0.71
C LEU A 306 -3.76 7.23 0.53
N LEU A 307 -2.86 8.18 0.32
CA LEU A 307 -1.42 7.95 0.32
C LEU A 307 -0.79 8.73 1.47
N LYS A 308 -0.19 8.01 2.42
CA LYS A 308 0.57 8.59 3.53
C LYS A 308 2.05 8.62 3.16
N TYR A 309 2.70 9.75 3.42
CA TYR A 309 4.14 9.91 3.17
C TYR A 309 4.82 10.65 4.32
N PHE A 310 6.13 10.45 4.43
CA PHE A 310 7.01 11.15 5.36
C PHE A 310 7.81 12.21 4.57
N THR A 311 7.78 13.46 5.02
CA THR A 311 8.46 14.60 4.37
C THR A 311 9.98 14.46 4.44
N GLY A 312 10.50 13.85 5.50
CA GLY A 312 11.92 13.79 5.80
C GLY A 312 12.35 14.90 6.75
N VAL A 313 13.42 14.66 7.51
CA VAL A 313 13.96 15.61 8.49
C VAL A 313 15.43 15.87 8.23
N SER A 314 15.90 17.10 8.42
CA SER A 314 17.32 17.38 8.30
C SER A 314 18.12 16.72 9.41
N GLU A 315 19.42 16.52 9.19
CA GLU A 315 20.31 15.92 10.20
C GLU A 315 20.39 16.75 11.48
N ALA A 316 20.36 18.09 11.36
CA ALA A 316 20.39 19.00 12.50
C ALA A 316 19.10 18.91 13.34
N GLU A 317 17.94 18.84 12.69
CA GLU A 317 16.64 18.67 13.35
C GLU A 317 16.56 17.31 14.03
N TYR A 318 16.96 16.25 13.34
CA TYR A 318 16.97 14.90 13.90
C TYR A 318 17.83 14.82 15.16
N GLN A 319 19.07 15.35 15.12
CA GLN A 319 19.96 15.37 16.28
C GLN A 319 19.34 16.16 17.45
N THR A 320 18.79 17.35 17.18
CA THR A 320 18.17 18.19 18.21
C THR A 320 16.97 17.48 18.87
N ARG A 321 16.09 16.86 18.09
CA ARG A 321 14.91 16.15 18.63
C ARG A 321 15.33 14.89 19.39
N ASN A 322 16.27 14.12 18.88
CA ASN A 322 16.77 12.91 19.52
C ASN A 322 17.54 13.18 20.83
N GLU A 323 18.19 14.35 20.97
CA GLU A 323 18.78 14.80 22.23
C GLU A 323 17.73 15.15 23.30
N ASN A 324 16.59 15.69 22.87
CA ASN A 324 15.49 16.04 23.77
C ASN A 324 14.62 14.83 24.13
N ASP A 325 14.46 13.89 23.20
CA ASP A 325 13.72 12.64 23.37
C ASP A 325 14.47 11.50 22.68
N ALA A 326 15.12 10.64 23.48
CA ALA A 326 15.87 9.50 22.98
C ALA A 326 15.00 8.41 22.32
N LEU A 327 13.67 8.50 22.46
CA LEU A 327 12.71 7.60 21.82
C LEU A 327 12.06 8.23 20.58
N TYR A 328 12.52 9.42 20.18
CA TYR A 328 12.00 10.11 19.01
C TYR A 328 12.12 9.26 17.74
N SER A 329 11.00 9.11 17.03
CA SER A 329 10.91 8.39 15.76
C SER A 329 10.30 9.33 14.71
N PRO A 330 11.10 9.84 13.75
CA PRO A 330 10.59 10.75 12.71
C PRO A 330 9.45 10.14 11.88
N LEU A 331 9.51 8.83 11.62
CA LEU A 331 8.47 8.09 10.88
C LEU A 331 7.16 7.96 11.66
N SER A 332 7.11 8.39 12.92
CA SER A 332 5.90 8.42 13.75
C SER A 332 5.44 9.84 14.08
N ASP A 333 6.21 10.86 13.67
CA ASP A 333 5.91 12.26 13.92
C ASP A 333 4.85 12.75 12.91
N PRO A 334 3.63 13.10 13.35
CA PRO A 334 2.58 13.55 12.44
C PRO A 334 2.91 14.90 11.78
N ASP A 335 3.78 15.71 12.37
CA ASP A 335 4.18 17.00 11.78
C ASP A 335 5.13 16.82 10.58
N GLU A 336 5.79 15.67 10.50
CA GLU A 336 6.68 15.29 9.38
C GLU A 336 5.98 14.37 8.38
N GLN A 337 4.65 14.36 8.39
CA GLN A 337 3.86 13.47 7.55
C GLN A 337 2.77 14.23 6.83
N GLY A 338 2.54 13.83 5.58
CA GLY A 338 1.46 14.34 4.76
C GLY A 338 0.56 13.21 4.27
N ILE A 339 -0.65 13.59 3.90
CA ILE A 339 -1.62 12.70 3.29
C ILE A 339 -2.05 13.29 1.94
N LEU A 340 -1.83 12.52 0.87
CA LEU A 340 -2.37 12.78 -0.45
C LEU A 340 -3.66 12.01 -0.64
N LEU A 341 -4.60 12.62 -1.35
CA LEU A 341 -5.84 11.98 -1.76
C LEU A 341 -5.82 11.72 -3.27
N ILE A 342 -6.07 10.48 -3.67
CA ILE A 342 -6.18 10.07 -5.06
C ILE A 342 -7.61 9.63 -5.32
N LYS A 343 -8.36 10.41 -6.12
CA LYS A 343 -9.75 10.12 -6.47
C LYS A 343 -9.90 10.02 -7.97
N ASN A 344 -10.55 8.97 -8.46
CA ASN A 344 -10.75 8.73 -9.90
C ASN A 344 -9.43 8.82 -10.69
N GLN A 345 -8.40 8.17 -10.17
CA GLN A 345 -7.07 8.07 -10.77
C GLN A 345 -6.32 9.41 -10.89
N LYS A 346 -6.70 10.42 -10.11
CA LYS A 346 -6.03 11.72 -10.05
C LYS A 346 -5.78 12.13 -8.61
N GLN A 347 -4.59 12.65 -8.35
CA GLN A 347 -4.31 13.33 -7.09
C GLN A 347 -5.15 14.62 -7.00
N LEU A 348 -5.75 14.86 -5.83
CA LEU A 348 -6.43 16.10 -5.50
C LEU A 348 -5.41 17.23 -5.22
N PRO A 349 -5.73 18.51 -5.50
CA PRO A 349 -4.74 19.59 -5.54
C PRO A 349 -4.26 20.10 -4.16
N PHE A 350 -4.67 19.44 -3.08
CA PHE A 350 -4.32 19.80 -1.71
C PHE A 350 -3.86 18.56 -0.94
N GLU A 351 -3.16 18.79 0.17
CA GLU A 351 -2.71 17.75 1.08
C GLU A 351 -3.40 17.91 2.43
N LEU A 352 -3.67 16.78 3.06
CA LEU A 352 -4.22 16.76 4.41
C LEU A 352 -3.08 16.59 5.43
N PRO A 353 -3.20 17.21 6.62
CA PRO A 353 -2.28 16.91 7.72
C PRO A 353 -2.38 15.44 8.11
N SER A 354 -1.28 14.87 8.58
CA SER A 354 -1.31 13.54 9.19
C SER A 354 -2.11 13.53 10.49
N ILE A 355 -2.39 12.32 10.98
CA ILE A 355 -3.05 12.08 12.26
C ILE A 355 -2.12 11.26 13.16
N GLN A 356 -2.33 11.37 14.47
CA GLN A 356 -1.65 10.50 15.42
C GLN A 356 -2.10 9.04 15.26
N GLY A 357 -1.17 8.12 15.49
CA GLY A 357 -1.41 6.69 15.34
C GLY A 357 -1.02 6.14 13.97
N LYS A 358 -1.30 4.85 13.77
CA LYS A 358 -0.99 4.12 12.54
C LYS A 358 -2.27 3.83 11.77
N ILE A 359 -2.37 4.36 10.55
CA ILE A 359 -3.45 3.99 9.63
C ILE A 359 -3.24 2.54 9.21
N LEU A 360 -4.27 1.70 9.31
CA LEU A 360 -4.19 0.27 9.02
C LEU A 360 -4.74 -0.06 7.63
N PHE A 361 -6.02 0.18 7.40
CA PHE A 361 -6.72 -0.11 6.15
C PHE A 361 -8.08 0.63 6.08
N GLY A 362 -8.67 0.70 4.90
CA GLY A 362 -10.01 1.26 4.69
C GLY A 362 -11.14 0.34 5.15
N LEU A 363 -12.28 0.94 5.49
CA LEU A 363 -13.51 0.27 5.95
C LEU A 363 -14.71 0.61 5.04
N ASP A 364 -14.44 1.03 3.80
CA ASP A 364 -15.40 1.59 2.83
C ASP A 364 -16.08 2.90 3.28
N ASP A 365 -16.91 3.50 2.43
CA ASP A 365 -17.59 4.79 2.65
C ASP A 365 -16.64 5.95 3.06
N GLY A 366 -15.41 5.92 2.55
CA GLY A 366 -14.36 6.88 2.90
C GLY A 366 -13.86 6.76 4.35
N LYS A 367 -14.16 5.63 5.02
CA LYS A 367 -13.71 5.34 6.39
C LYS A 367 -12.42 4.54 6.37
N PHE A 368 -11.64 4.68 7.44
CA PHE A 368 -10.44 3.87 7.66
C PHE A 368 -10.14 3.69 9.15
N LEU A 369 -9.46 2.58 9.45
CA LEU A 369 -9.09 2.20 10.80
C LEU A 369 -7.71 2.75 11.16
N VAL A 370 -7.60 3.28 12.37
CA VAL A 370 -6.36 3.83 12.93
C VAL A 370 -6.08 3.14 14.25
N GLN A 371 -4.91 2.55 14.41
CA GLN A 371 -4.42 2.09 15.70
C GLN A 371 -3.84 3.29 16.46
N GLU A 372 -4.40 3.58 17.63
CA GLU A 372 -3.98 4.73 18.43
C GLU A 372 -2.66 4.45 19.16
N ALA A 373 -1.97 5.51 19.56
CA ALA A 373 -0.77 5.39 20.37
C ALA A 373 -1.12 4.82 21.75
N LEU A 374 -0.29 3.91 22.24
CA LEU A 374 -0.37 3.42 23.62
C LEU A 374 -0.02 4.55 24.58
N ASN A 375 -0.61 4.53 25.78
CA ASN A 375 -0.17 5.42 26.83
C ASN A 375 1.21 4.94 27.36
N PRO A 376 2.30 5.71 27.18
CA PRO A 376 3.63 5.26 27.62
C PRO A 376 3.78 5.25 29.15
N GLU A 377 2.86 5.87 29.90
CA GLU A 377 2.93 5.98 31.36
C GLU A 377 2.23 4.83 32.09
N VAL A 378 1.47 3.99 31.39
CA VAL A 378 0.65 2.93 31.98
C VAL A 378 0.79 1.65 31.17
N GLU A 379 0.92 0.51 31.84
CA GLU A 379 0.79 -0.80 31.18
C GLU A 379 -0.70 -1.03 30.89
N GLU A 380 -1.07 -0.95 29.61
CA GLU A 380 -2.46 -1.06 29.18
C GLU A 380 -2.78 -2.50 28.77
N GLU A 381 -3.81 -3.08 29.39
CA GLU A 381 -4.44 -4.34 28.97
C GLU A 381 -5.51 -4.10 27.87
N VAL A 382 -5.37 -3.01 27.13
CA VAL A 382 -6.28 -2.62 26.05
C VAL A 382 -5.48 -2.12 24.85
N THR A 383 -5.96 -2.43 23.65
CA THR A 383 -5.49 -1.77 22.43
C THR A 383 -6.62 -0.92 21.84
N ARG A 384 -6.35 0.36 21.59
CA ARG A 384 -7.35 1.32 21.11
C ARG A 384 -7.30 1.51 19.61
N PHE A 385 -8.48 1.63 19.01
CA PHE A 385 -8.65 1.88 17.60
C PHE A 385 -9.64 3.02 17.37
N GLY A 386 -9.27 3.95 16.51
CA GLY A 386 -10.14 5.02 16.03
C GLY A 386 -10.65 4.72 14.62
N ILE A 387 -11.91 5.06 14.36
CA ILE A 387 -12.47 5.07 13.01
C ILE A 387 -12.52 6.51 12.55
N TYR A 388 -11.82 6.78 11.46
CA TYR A 388 -11.78 8.09 10.82
C TYR A 388 -12.54 8.03 9.51
N GLN A 389 -13.09 9.16 9.09
CA GLN A 389 -13.76 9.32 7.82
C GLN A 389 -13.24 10.57 7.11
N ILE A 390 -13.09 10.45 5.79
CA ILE A 390 -12.86 11.58 4.91
C ILE A 390 -14.20 12.28 4.68
N GLN A 391 -14.31 13.56 5.06
CA GLN A 391 -15.50 14.37 4.88
C GLN A 391 -15.21 15.58 4.00
N GLU A 392 -16.16 15.88 3.12
CA GLU A 392 -16.19 17.09 2.29
C GLU A 392 -16.77 18.24 3.13
N ASN A 393 -16.10 19.40 3.12
CA ASN A 393 -16.51 20.60 3.86
C ASN A 393 -17.50 21.46 3.10
#